data_AF-A0A0A8K1T4-F1
#
_entry.id   AF-A0A0A8K1T4-F1
#
_cell.length_a   1.000
_cell.length_b   1.000
_cell.length_c   1.000
_cell.angle_alpha   90.00
_cell.angle_beta   90.00
_cell.angle_gamma   90.00
#
_symmetry.space_group_name_H-M   'P 1'
#
loop_
_entity.id
_entity.type
_entity.pdbx_description
1 polymer ?
#
loop_
_entity_poly.entity_id
_entity_poly.type
_entity_poly.pdbx_seq_one_letter_code
_entity_poly.pdbx_strand_id
1 'polypeptide(L)' 'MARSAAFGDRDDCDWARARATGQTIAERLPLVDPAGEEELLREAGFSDVALFYAAFSFRGWVATA' A
#
# COMPACT_ATOMS: atom_id res chain seq x y z
N MET A 1 -5.82 5.83 -4.85
CA MET A 1 -5.49 4.58 -5.57
C MET A 1 -5.19 4.75 -7.06
N ALA A 2 -5.90 5.57 -7.85
CA ALA A 2 -5.60 5.71 -9.28
C ALA A 2 -4.14 6.11 -9.60
N ARG A 3 -3.56 7.04 -8.84
CA ARG A 3 -2.13 7.42 -8.98
C ARG A 3 -1.19 6.26 -8.65
N SER A 4 -1.51 5.49 -7.61
CA SER A 4 -0.73 4.30 -7.24
C SER A 4 -0.80 3.21 -8.31
N ALA A 5 -1.96 3.03 -8.95
CA ALA A 5 -2.14 2.11 -10.06
C ALA A 5 -1.35 2.57 -11.30
N ALA A 6 -1.42 3.86 -11.64
CA ALA A 6 -0.64 4.45 -12.72
C ALA A 6 0.88 4.35 -12.49
N PHE A 7 1.34 4.53 -11.24
CA PHE A 7 2.76 4.47 -10.89
C PHE A 7 3.39 3.08 -11.13
N GLY A 8 2.60 2.01 -11.06
CA GLY A 8 3.07 0.66 -11.36
C GLY A 8 3.17 0.34 -12.85
N ASP A 9 2.52 1.14 -13.70
CA ASP A 9 2.60 1.00 -15.16
C ASP A 9 3.94 1.55 -15.65
N ARG A 10 4.70 0.74 -16.39
CA ARG A 10 6.04 1.09 -16.89
C ARG A 10 6.04 1.51 -18.36
N ASP A 11 4.88 1.44 -19.02
CA ASP A 11 4.69 1.82 -20.41
C ASP A 11 4.06 3.23 -20.48
N ASP A 12 3.15 3.47 -21.44
CA ASP A 12 2.37 4.70 -21.51
C ASP A 12 1.14 4.58 -20.60
N CYS A 13 0.96 5.56 -19.71
CA CYS A 13 -0.01 5.48 -18.63
C CYS A 13 -1.46 5.55 -19.17
N ASP A 14 -2.12 4.40 -19.26
CA ASP A 14 -3.55 4.30 -19.51
C ASP A 14 -4.35 4.73 -18.26
N TRP A 15 -4.70 6.01 -18.22
CA TRP A 15 -5.42 6.61 -17.09
C TRP A 15 -6.82 6.05 -16.87
N ALA A 16 -7.49 5.54 -17.92
CA ALA A 16 -8.80 4.94 -17.78
C ALA A 16 -8.69 3.62 -17.02
N ARG A 17 -7.71 2.79 -17.39
CA ARG A 17 -7.38 1.55 -16.69
C ARG A 17 -6.91 1.82 -15.26
N ALA A 18 -6.01 2.77 -15.05
CA ALA A 18 -5.49 3.11 -13.73
C ALA A 18 -6.62 3.53 -12.76
N ARG A 19 -7.64 4.26 -13.25
CA ARG A 19 -8.83 4.61 -12.45
C ARG A 19 -9.65 3.39 -12.07
N ALA A 20 -9.94 2.51 -13.04
CA ALA A 20 -10.70 1.28 -12.80
C ALA A 20 -9.99 0.36 -11.80
N THR A 21 -8.69 0.10 -12.01
CA THR A 21 -7.86 -0.66 -11.06
C THR A 21 -7.82 0.00 -9.68
N GLY A 22 -7.67 1.33 -9.64
CA GLY A 22 -7.66 2.07 -8.39
C GLY A 22 -8.97 1.94 -7.60
N GLN A 23 -10.12 1.92 -8.27
CA GLN A 23 -11.42 1.67 -7.64
C GLN A 23 -11.49 0.24 -7.08
N THR A 24 -11.13 -0.76 -7.87
CA THR A 24 -11.12 -2.16 -7.42
C THR A 24 -10.21 -2.37 -6.20
N ILE A 25 -9.03 -1.74 -6.16
CA ILE A 25 -8.13 -1.79 -5.00
C ILE A 25 -8.79 -1.19 -3.77
N ALA A 26 -9.40 -0.01 -3.89
CA ALA A 26 -10.04 0.67 -2.77
C ALA A 26 -11.27 -0.08 -2.24
N GLU A 27 -11.99 -0.81 -3.10
CA GLU A 27 -13.16 -1.61 -2.72
C GLU A 27 -12.79 -2.93 -2.04
N ARG A 28 -11.67 -3.55 -2.43
CA ARG A 28 -11.30 -4.90 -1.99
C ARG A 28 -10.32 -4.95 -0.83
N LEU A 29 -9.50 -3.90 -0.64
CA LEU A 29 -8.52 -3.88 0.43
C LEU A 29 -9.03 -3.06 1.62
N PRO A 30 -9.02 -3.61 2.84
CA PRO A 30 -9.16 -2.83 4.06
C PRO A 30 -8.00 -1.85 4.15
N LEU A 31 -8.31 -0.56 4.08
CA LEU A 31 -7.30 0.49 4.26
C LEU A 31 -7.32 0.91 5.72
N VAL A 32 -6.24 0.59 6.43
CA VAL A 32 -5.98 1.09 7.78
C VAL A 32 -4.94 2.21 7.71
N ASP A 33 -4.91 3.06 8.73
CA ASP A 33 -3.85 4.06 8.82
C ASP A 33 -2.50 3.40 9.18
N PRO A 34 -1.37 4.10 8.97
CA PRO A 34 -0.05 3.53 9.20
C PRO A 34 0.18 2.98 10.60
N ALA A 35 -0.35 3.64 11.64
CA ALA A 35 -0.18 3.16 13.01
C ALA A 35 -0.94 1.85 13.22
N GLY A 36 -2.10 1.70 12.57
CA GLY A 36 -2.83 0.43 12.52
C GLY A 36 -2.06 -0.68 11.80
N GLU A 37 -1.36 -0.39 10.70
CA GLU A 37 -0.50 -1.38 10.03
C GLU A 37 0.64 -1.84 10.93
N GLU A 38 1.31 -0.90 11.63
CA GLU A 38 2.38 -1.23 12.56
C GLU A 38 1.89 -2.07 13.74
N GLU A 39 0.70 -1.77 14.27
CA GLU A 39 0.14 -2.52 15.39
C GLU A 39 -0.21 -3.95 14.99
N LEU A 40 -0.78 -4.16 13.80
CA LEU A 40 -1.04 -5.51 13.28
C LEU A 40 0.25 -6.34 13.17
N LEU A 41 1.38 -5.70 12.81
CA LEU A 41 2.69 -6.37 12.78
C LEU A 41 3.17 -6.74 14.19
N ARG A 42 2.97 -5.85 15.18
CA ARG A 42 3.31 -6.13 16.59
C ARG A 42 2.43 -7.25 17.17
N GLU A 43 1.13 -7.22 16.90
CA GLU A 43 0.19 -8.28 17.31
C GLU A 43 0.56 -9.64 16.72
N ALA A 44 1.13 -9.66 15.51
CA ALA A 44 1.65 -10.87 14.87
C ALA A 44 3.00 -11.36 15.46
N GLY A 45 3.57 -10.65 16.43
CA GLY A 45 4.81 -11.01 17.13
C GLY A 45 6.08 -10.40 16.54
N PHE A 46 5.98 -9.53 15.53
CA PHE A 46 7.16 -8.84 15.01
C PHE A 46 7.56 -7.65 15.90
N SER A 47 8.85 -7.37 15.97
CA SER A 47 9.44 -6.23 16.67
C SER A 47 10.22 -5.31 15.72
N ASP A 48 10.66 -4.15 16.22
CA ASP A 48 11.46 -3.17 15.45
C ASP A 48 10.82 -2.75 14.12
N VAL A 49 9.48 -2.60 14.11
CA VAL A 49 8.72 -2.21 12.93
C VAL A 49 9.10 -0.80 12.50
N ALA A 50 9.56 -0.66 11.26
CA ALA A 50 9.95 0.63 10.67
C ALA A 50 9.49 0.75 9.21
N LEU A 51 9.16 1.98 8.80
CA LEU A 51 8.83 2.29 7.41
C LEU A 51 10.10 2.16 6.54
N PHE A 52 10.10 1.27 5.54
CA PHE A 52 11.20 1.16 4.56
C PHE A 52 10.87 1.82 3.22
N TYR A 53 9.59 1.96 2.89
CA TYR A 53 9.13 2.46 1.60
C TYR A 53 7.80 3.18 1.71
N ALA A 54 7.65 4.29 0.97
CA ALA A 54 6.38 4.97 0.80
C ALA A 54 6.27 5.56 -0.62
N ALA A 55 5.21 5.21 -1.34
CA ALA A 55 4.86 5.83 -2.62
C ALA A 55 3.35 5.92 -2.78
N PHE A 56 2.84 7.15 -2.87
CA PHE A 56 1.41 7.45 -2.92
C PHE A 56 0.64 6.80 -1.77
N SER A 57 -0.18 5.79 -2.07
CA SER A 57 -1.01 5.10 -1.10
C SER A 57 -0.40 3.80 -0.58
N PHE A 58 0.72 3.34 -1.15
CA PHE A 58 1.39 2.12 -0.71
C PHE A 58 2.52 2.45 0.26
N ARG A 59 2.63 1.62 1.30
CA ARG A 59 3.72 1.62 2.27
C ARG A 59 4.31 0.23 2.36
N GLY A 60 5.58 0.18 2.73
CA GLY A 60 6.29 -1.05 3.02
C GLY A 60 6.93 -0.95 4.41
N TRP A 61 6.80 -2.01 5.19
CA TRP A 61 7.33 -2.15 6.54
C TRP A 61 8.43 -3.21 6.60
N VAL A 62 9.47 -2.94 7.37
CA VAL A 62 10.50 -3.93 7.75
C VAL A 62 10.38 -4.18 9.24
N ALA A 63 10.58 -5.42 9.67
CA ALA A 63 10.47 -5.82 11.07
C ALA A 63 11.30 -7.09 11.34
N THR A 64 11.54 -7.37 12.62
CA THR A 64 12.29 -8.52 13.14
C THR A 64 11.32 -9.55 13.75
N ALA A 65 11.62 -10.85 13.66
CA ALA A 65 10.82 -11.96 14.18
C ALA A 65 11.56 -12.76 15.26
#